data_AF-A0A1M3HR63-F1
#
_entry.id   AF-A0A1M3HR63-F1
#
_cell.length_a   1.000
_cell.length_b   1.000
_cell.length_c   1.000
_cell.angle_alpha   90.00
_cell.angle_beta   90.00
_cell.angle_gamma   90.00
#
_symmetry.space_group_name_H-M   'P 1'
#
loop_
_entity.id
_entity.type
_entity.pdbx_description
1 polymer ?
#
loop_
_entity_poly.entity_id
_entity_poly.type
_entity_poly.pdbx_seq_one_letter_code
_entity_poly.pdbx_strand_id
1 'polypeptide(L)'
;MKKYLLGSIALVLAIGFSSFTHVTRSKKFTVYPFVYTGTQTPAERAKSINYVYKVTDPGCVDNTTTECGVNLTLTAAPALDSHPDFSGDKVTTDPDTGLPNGGSAFSSNETRISFVAFPYI
;
A
#
# COMPACT_ATOMS: atom_id res chain seq x y z
N MET A 1 41.21 34.39 38.57
CA MET A 1 41.39 33.61 37.32
C MET A 1 40.12 32.78 37.07
N LYS A 2 39.11 33.29 36.36
CA LYS A 2 37.79 32.61 36.20
C LYS A 2 37.04 33.04 34.91
N LYS A 3 37.75 33.41 33.83
CA LYS A 3 37.12 33.95 32.61
C LYS A 3 37.14 33.02 31.39
N TYR A 4 37.77 31.85 31.48
CA TYR A 4 37.98 30.95 30.33
C TYR A 4 37.09 29.70 30.31
N LEU A 5 36.27 29.48 31.35
CA LEU A 5 35.45 28.26 31.47
C LEU A 5 34.16 28.33 30.64
N LEU A 6 33.68 29.53 30.31
CA LEU A 6 32.43 29.72 29.56
C LEU A 6 32.60 29.59 28.03
N GLY A 7 33.81 29.89 27.51
CA GLY A 7 34.06 29.86 26.06
C GLY A 7 34.15 28.43 25.49
N SER A 8 34.68 27.48 26.26
CA SER A 8 34.83 26.08 25.85
C SER A 8 33.52 25.29 25.88
N ILE A 9 32.56 25.68 26.73
CA ILE A 9 31.23 25.03 26.80
C ILE A 9 30.40 25.35 25.55
N ALA A 10 30.49 26.58 25.02
CA ALA A 10 29.75 26.99 23.83
C ALA A 10 30.20 26.23 22.56
N LEU A 11 31.50 25.91 22.46
CA LEU A 11 32.06 25.18 21.32
C LEU A 11 31.61 23.71 21.30
N VAL A 12 31.47 23.08 22.47
CA VAL A 12 31.03 21.68 22.59
C VAL A 12 29.52 21.55 22.30
N LEU A 13 28.70 22.53 22.70
CA LEU A 13 27.28 22.53 22.33
C LEU A 13 27.06 22.65 20.81
N ALA A 14 27.85 23.47 20.11
CA ALA A 14 27.68 23.67 18.66
C ALA A 14 27.98 22.41 17.83
N ILE A 15 28.89 21.56 18.30
CA ILE A 15 29.24 20.28 17.64
C ILE A 15 28.19 19.19 17.97
N GLY A 16 27.46 19.32 19.08
CA GLY A 16 26.41 18.37 19.48
C GLY A 16 25.10 18.50 18.70
N PHE A 17 24.82 19.66 18.08
CA PHE A 17 23.59 19.87 17.31
C PHE A 17 23.70 19.51 15.82
N SER A 18 24.91 19.30 15.28
CA SER A 18 25.10 18.94 13.87
C SER A 18 24.81 17.46 13.56
N SER A 19 24.72 16.59 14.59
CA SER A 19 24.49 15.15 14.43
C SER A 19 23.01 14.75 14.26
N PHE A 20 22.06 15.67 14.38
CA PHE A 20 20.62 15.36 14.30
C PHE A 20 19.88 15.92 13.09
N THR A 21 20.58 16.25 12.00
CA THR A 21 19.90 16.40 10.70
C THR A 21 19.77 15.04 10.01
N HIS A 22 19.08 14.11 10.69
CA HIS A 22 18.54 12.95 10.00
C HIS A 22 17.44 13.48 9.10
N VAL A 23 17.78 13.82 7.85
CA VAL A 23 16.80 14.10 6.81
C VAL A 23 16.10 12.77 6.56
N THR A 24 15.06 12.50 7.35
CA THR A 24 14.10 11.45 7.05
C THR A 24 13.47 11.86 5.74
N ARG A 25 14.05 11.36 4.65
CA ARG A 25 13.45 11.43 3.33
C ARG A 25 12.22 10.54 3.40
N SER A 26 11.14 11.06 3.95
CA SER A 26 9.84 10.40 4.00
C SER A 26 9.54 10.01 2.58
N LYS A 27 9.69 8.72 2.26
CA LYS A 27 9.28 8.21 0.96
C LYS A 27 7.80 8.53 0.88
N LYS A 28 7.42 9.45 0.00
CA LYS A 28 6.02 9.72 -0.27
C LYS A 28 5.47 8.45 -0.90
N PHE A 29 4.61 7.77 -0.17
CA PHE A 29 3.86 6.68 -0.72
C PHE A 29 2.59 7.23 -1.34
N THR A 30 2.22 6.71 -2.49
CA THR A 30 0.99 7.06 -3.20
C THR A 30 0.21 5.77 -3.46
N VAL A 31 -1.10 5.86 -3.32
CA VAL A 31 -2.01 4.75 -3.57
C VAL A 31 -2.32 4.70 -5.06
N TYR A 32 -2.15 3.53 -5.67
CA TYR A 32 -2.42 3.27 -7.08
C TYR A 32 -3.41 2.11 -7.24
N PRO A 33 -4.46 2.27 -8.07
CA PRO A 33 -5.45 1.24 -8.29
C PRO A 33 -5.00 0.25 -9.36
N PHE A 34 -5.14 -1.04 -9.05
CA PHE A 34 -4.90 -2.15 -9.97
C PHE A 34 -6.20 -2.93 -10.17
N VAL A 35 -6.75 -2.89 -11.37
CA VAL A 35 -8.03 -3.47 -11.72
C VAL A 35 -7.87 -4.95 -12.03
N TYR A 36 -8.74 -5.78 -11.48
CA TYR A 36 -8.76 -7.22 -11.74
C TYR A 36 -9.45 -7.53 -13.08
N THR A 37 -8.77 -8.30 -13.93
CA THR A 37 -9.25 -8.70 -15.27
C THR A 37 -9.26 -10.21 -15.48
N GLY A 38 -8.99 -10.99 -14.43
CA GLY A 38 -8.94 -12.44 -14.49
C GLY A 38 -10.31 -13.12 -14.31
N THR A 39 -10.31 -14.46 -14.40
CA THR A 39 -11.48 -15.28 -14.10
C THR A 39 -11.74 -15.33 -12.59
N GLN A 40 -12.99 -15.13 -12.15
CA GLN A 40 -13.38 -15.03 -10.73
C GLN A 40 -13.31 -16.36 -9.96
N THR A 41 -12.10 -16.90 -9.77
CA THR A 41 -11.82 -18.09 -8.97
C THR A 41 -10.74 -17.79 -7.93
N PRO A 42 -10.70 -18.49 -6.79
CA PRO A 42 -9.66 -18.28 -5.79
C PRO A 42 -8.23 -18.38 -6.35
N ALA A 43 -7.97 -19.37 -7.20
CA ALA A 43 -6.64 -19.60 -7.78
C ALA A 43 -6.20 -18.47 -8.73
N GLU A 44 -7.13 -17.84 -9.44
CA GLU A 44 -6.84 -16.74 -10.35
C GLU A 44 -6.74 -15.40 -9.63
N ARG A 45 -7.49 -15.19 -8.53
CA ARG A 45 -7.39 -13.98 -7.71
C ARG A 45 -6.06 -13.85 -6.97
N ALA A 46 -5.39 -14.97 -6.71
CA ALA A 46 -4.06 -15.00 -6.13
C ALA A 46 -2.94 -14.59 -7.10
N LYS A 47 -3.20 -14.47 -8.41
CA LYS A 47 -2.17 -14.19 -9.42
C LYS A 47 -2.09 -12.70 -9.73
N SER A 48 -0.91 -12.11 -9.53
CA SER A 48 -0.70 -10.69 -9.79
C SER A 48 -0.90 -10.29 -11.26
N ILE A 49 -0.63 -11.20 -12.20
CA ILE A 49 -0.85 -10.98 -13.65
C ILE A 49 -2.30 -10.65 -14.00
N ASN A 50 -3.26 -11.04 -13.15
CA ASN A 50 -4.67 -10.76 -13.38
C ASN A 50 -5.07 -9.37 -12.88
N TYR A 51 -4.14 -8.57 -12.38
CA TYR A 51 -4.35 -7.19 -11.95
C TYR A 51 -3.57 -6.25 -12.84
N VAL A 52 -4.20 -5.15 -13.26
CA VAL A 52 -3.66 -4.23 -14.26
C VAL A 52 -3.77 -2.80 -13.75
N TYR A 53 -2.68 -2.07 -13.73
CA TYR A 53 -2.69 -0.67 -13.34
C TYR A 53 -3.49 0.17 -14.34
N LYS A 54 -4.43 0.96 -13.80
CA LYS A 54 -5.19 1.96 -14.54
C LYS A 54 -5.02 3.31 -13.85
N VAL A 55 -4.91 4.39 -14.63
CA VAL A 55 -4.76 5.76 -14.09
C VAL A 55 -6.00 6.19 -13.33
N THR A 56 -7.16 5.70 -13.75
CA THR A 56 -8.44 5.92 -13.08
C THR A 56 -8.96 4.58 -12.64
N ASP A 57 -9.29 4.49 -11.36
CA ASP A 57 -10.05 3.37 -10.83
C ASP A 57 -11.46 3.39 -11.45
N PRO A 58 -11.87 2.37 -12.21
CA PRO A 58 -13.25 2.27 -12.69
C PRO A 58 -14.25 2.08 -11.53
N GLY A 59 -13.75 1.74 -10.33
CA GLY A 59 -14.53 1.38 -9.16
C GLY A 59 -15.15 -0.01 -9.31
N CYS A 60 -15.50 -0.62 -8.20
CA CYS A 60 -16.43 -1.74 -8.19
C CYS A 60 -17.85 -1.24 -8.54
N VAL A 61 -18.46 -1.72 -9.63
CA VAL A 61 -19.91 -1.55 -9.95
C VAL A 61 -20.56 -2.95 -9.90
N ASP A 62 -21.74 -3.11 -9.27
CA ASP A 62 -22.51 -4.36 -8.99
C ASP A 62 -22.58 -4.94 -7.54
N ASN A 63 -22.60 -6.23 -7.18
CA ASN A 63 -22.66 -6.70 -5.76
C ASN A 63 -22.52 -8.25 -5.63
N THR A 64 -21.31 -8.79 -5.81
CA THR A 64 -21.02 -10.24 -5.92
C THR A 64 -19.72 -10.63 -5.19
N THR A 65 -19.39 -11.91 -4.98
CA THR A 65 -18.10 -12.34 -4.36
C THR A 65 -16.87 -12.18 -5.27
N THR A 66 -16.88 -11.17 -6.13
CA THR A 66 -15.93 -10.95 -7.21
C THR A 66 -14.93 -9.86 -6.83
N GLU A 67 -13.66 -10.14 -7.07
CA GLU A 67 -12.57 -9.18 -6.92
C GLU A 67 -12.65 -8.16 -8.06
N CYS A 68 -12.63 -6.87 -7.75
CA CYS A 68 -12.62 -5.82 -8.76
C CYS A 68 -11.23 -5.23 -8.96
N GLY A 69 -10.40 -5.26 -7.91
CA GLY A 69 -9.14 -4.55 -7.93
C GLY A 69 -8.62 -4.21 -6.55
N VAL A 70 -7.39 -3.74 -6.55
CA VAL A 70 -6.61 -3.59 -5.33
C VAL A 70 -5.85 -2.28 -5.35
N ASN A 71 -5.78 -1.65 -4.20
CA ASN A 71 -5.09 -0.38 -4.04
C ASN A 71 -3.76 -0.60 -3.37
N LEU A 72 -2.69 -0.37 -4.13
CA LEU A 72 -1.31 -0.59 -3.69
C LEU A 72 -0.60 0.72 -3.34
N THR A 73 0.12 0.69 -2.23
CA THR A 73 0.91 1.79 -1.71
C THR A 73 2.33 1.69 -2.28
N LEU A 74 2.65 2.48 -3.30
CA LEU A 74 3.93 2.43 -4.00
C LEU A 74 4.72 3.72 -3.85
N THR A 75 6.04 3.63 -3.95
CA THR A 75 6.96 4.78 -3.88
C THR A 75 7.18 5.47 -5.23
N ALA A 76 6.71 4.85 -6.32
CA ALA A 76 6.78 5.36 -7.68
C ALA A 76 5.50 4.97 -8.42
N ALA A 77 5.12 5.80 -9.39
CA ALA A 77 3.98 5.50 -10.24
C ALA A 77 4.28 4.25 -11.11
N PRO A 78 3.39 3.26 -11.13
CA PRO A 78 3.49 2.13 -12.04
C PRO A 78 3.26 2.56 -13.49
N ALA A 79 3.78 1.79 -14.44
CA ALA A 79 3.52 2.01 -15.86
C ALA A 79 2.08 1.62 -16.21
N LEU A 80 1.44 2.35 -17.13
CA LEU A 80 0.10 2.00 -17.60
C LEU A 80 0.06 0.55 -18.09
N ASP A 81 -1.01 -0.17 -17.72
CA ASP A 81 -1.21 -1.58 -18.05
C ASP A 81 -0.17 -2.55 -17.45
N SER A 82 0.66 -2.09 -16.51
CA SER A 82 1.56 -2.97 -15.76
C SER A 82 0.84 -3.77 -14.68
N HIS A 83 1.46 -4.89 -14.31
CA HIS A 83 0.98 -5.78 -13.27
C HIS A 83 1.69 -5.51 -11.95
N PRO A 84 1.01 -5.64 -10.81
CA PRO A 84 1.66 -5.56 -9.52
C PRO A 84 2.54 -6.79 -9.28
N ASP A 85 3.44 -6.67 -8.31
CA ASP A 85 4.28 -7.77 -7.85
C ASP A 85 3.73 -8.31 -6.52
N PHE A 86 3.30 -9.58 -6.52
CA PHE A 86 2.85 -10.29 -5.31
C PHE A 86 3.95 -11.18 -4.71
N SER A 87 5.17 -11.14 -5.23
CA SER A 87 6.27 -11.98 -4.75
C SER A 87 6.84 -11.53 -3.39
N GLY A 88 7.55 -12.45 -2.72
CA GLY A 88 8.36 -12.14 -1.53
C GLY A 88 7.57 -11.78 -0.27
N ASP A 89 6.49 -12.50 0.01
CA ASP A 89 5.64 -12.37 1.21
C ASP A 89 4.98 -10.97 1.38
N LYS A 90 4.98 -10.14 0.33
CA LYS A 90 4.38 -8.80 0.36
C LYS A 90 2.85 -8.83 0.36
N VAL A 91 2.28 -9.93 -0.14
CA VAL A 91 0.85 -10.16 -0.28
C VAL A 91 0.56 -11.59 0.12
N THR A 92 -0.30 -11.78 1.12
CA THR A 92 -0.87 -13.10 1.41
C THR A 92 -2.21 -13.21 0.70
N THR A 93 -2.75 -14.41 0.57
CA THR A 93 -4.09 -14.62 0.00
C THR A 93 -4.94 -15.35 1.01
N ASP A 94 -6.22 -14.97 1.07
CA ASP A 94 -7.22 -15.71 1.82
C ASP A 94 -7.39 -17.10 1.20
N PRO A 95 -7.27 -18.19 1.98
CA PRO A 95 -7.28 -19.55 1.43
C PRO A 95 -8.65 -19.98 0.89
N ASP A 96 -9.73 -19.38 1.37
CA ASP A 96 -11.11 -19.76 0.98
C ASP A 96 -11.58 -18.98 -0.24
N THR A 97 -11.22 -17.70 -0.32
CA THR A 97 -11.68 -16.77 -1.35
C THR A 97 -10.62 -16.48 -2.41
N GLY A 98 -9.33 -16.69 -2.12
CA GLY A 98 -8.19 -16.31 -2.94
C GLY A 98 -7.96 -14.81 -3.05
N LEU A 99 -8.67 -14.02 -2.24
CA LEU A 99 -8.54 -12.57 -2.21
C LEU A 99 -7.18 -12.17 -1.64
N PRO A 100 -6.46 -11.21 -2.26
CA PRO A 100 -5.21 -10.73 -1.73
C PRO A 100 -5.45 -9.99 -0.41
N ASN A 101 -4.88 -10.54 0.66
CA ASN A 101 -4.84 -9.92 1.98
C ASN A 101 -3.59 -9.08 2.09
N GLY A 102 -3.85 -7.79 2.11
CA GLY A 102 -2.87 -6.75 2.02
C GLY A 102 -1.96 -6.64 3.21
N GLY A 103 -0.76 -7.23 3.11
CA GLY A 103 0.37 -6.83 3.94
C GLY A 103 0.69 -5.33 3.80
N SER A 104 1.86 -4.90 4.27
CA SER A 104 2.22 -3.46 4.28
C SER A 104 2.25 -2.75 2.92
N ALA A 105 2.12 -3.49 1.81
CA ALA A 105 2.06 -2.95 0.45
C ALA A 105 0.64 -2.55 0.00
N PHE A 106 -0.41 -3.05 0.66
CA PHE A 106 -1.81 -2.78 0.29
C PHE A 106 -2.41 -1.71 1.19
N SER A 107 -3.27 -0.89 0.60
CA SER A 107 -4.09 0.08 1.33
C SER A 107 -5.55 -0.37 1.45
N SER A 108 -6.07 -1.07 0.43
CA SER A 108 -7.39 -1.71 0.49
C SER A 108 -7.51 -2.79 -0.59
N ASN A 109 -8.29 -3.85 -0.32
CA ASN A 109 -8.85 -4.71 -1.36
C ASN A 109 -10.25 -4.19 -1.70
N GLU A 110 -10.59 -4.18 -3.00
CA GLU A 110 -11.92 -3.76 -3.44
C GLU A 110 -12.75 -4.99 -3.75
N THR A 111 -13.47 -5.40 -2.72
CA THR A 111 -14.43 -6.49 -2.79
C THR A 111 -15.83 -5.93 -2.80
N ARG A 112 -16.73 -6.59 -3.51
CA ARG A 112 -18.15 -6.25 -3.43
C ARG A 112 -18.80 -7.01 -2.27
N ILE A 113 -19.34 -6.30 -1.28
CA ILE A 113 -20.03 -6.89 -0.14
C ILE A 113 -21.54 -6.97 -0.46
N SER A 114 -22.12 -8.17 -0.43
CA SER A 114 -23.57 -8.34 -0.57
C SER A 114 -24.23 -8.44 0.82
N PHE A 115 -24.96 -7.39 1.22
CA PHE A 115 -25.92 -7.50 2.33
C PHE A 115 -27.20 -8.12 1.79
N VAL A 116 -27.45 -9.39 2.12
CA VAL A 116 -28.76 -10.01 1.93
C VAL A 116 -29.69 -9.39 2.98
N ALA A 117 -30.40 -8.33 2.61
CA ALA A 117 -31.56 -7.89 3.38
C ALA A 117 -32.65 -8.94 3.18
N PHE A 118 -32.83 -9.83 4.16
CA PHE A 118 -34.00 -10.70 4.21
C PHE A 118 -35.25 -9.81 4.22
N PRO A 119 -36.19 -9.96 3.26
CA PRO A 119 -37.50 -9.36 3.42
C PRO A 119 -38.20 -10.13 4.55
N TYR A 120 -38.34 -9.50 5.70
CA TYR A 120 -39.30 -9.94 6.70
C TYR A 120 -40.70 -9.80 6.08
N ILE A 121 -41.37 -10.94 5.88
CA ILE A 121 -42.82 -11.03 5.64
C ILE A 121 -43.53 -10.87 6.98
#